data_AF-A0A2G9TB92-F1
#
_entry.id   AF-A0A2G9TB92-F1
#
_cell.length_a   1.000
_cell.length_b   1.000
_cell.length_c   1.000
_cell.angle_alpha   90.00
_cell.angle_beta   90.00
_cell.angle_gamma   90.00
#
_symmetry.space_group_name_H-M   'P 1'
#
loop_
_entity.id
_entity.type
_entity.pdbx_description
1 polymer ?
#
loop_
_entity_poly.entity_id
_entity_poly.type
_entity_poly.pdbx_seq_one_letter_code
_entity_poly.pdbx_strand_id
1 'polypeptide(L)'
;MLASASDSKEASKAFTMIMPSIGTKKGDYDKSFYAADMFHLSKYGNAVLGKFLWNTMLEPVGKKTTKADLGDDSAPLKCPSKESPFIQTLGNKS
;
A
#
# COMPACT_ATOMS: atom_id res chain seq x y z
N MET A 1 -27.66 -13.91 26.30
CA MET A 1 -27.27 -12.62 25.70
C MET A 1 -26.57 -12.90 24.39
N LEU A 2 -27.30 -12.87 23.28
CA LEU A 2 -26.72 -13.00 21.93
C LEU A 2 -26.51 -11.57 21.43
N ALA A 3 -25.26 -11.16 21.22
CA ALA A 3 -24.98 -9.92 20.51
C ALA A 3 -25.52 -10.04 19.08
N SER A 4 -26.21 -9.01 18.60
CA SER A 4 -26.83 -9.01 17.28
C SER A 4 -25.76 -9.14 16.19
N ALA A 5 -26.07 -9.85 15.09
CA ALA A 5 -25.21 -9.87 13.91
C ALA A 5 -24.93 -8.45 13.37
N SER A 6 -25.78 -7.46 13.69
CA SER A 6 -25.53 -6.04 13.40
C SER A 6 -24.38 -5.49 14.22
N ASP A 7 -24.31 -5.77 15.54
CA ASP A 7 -23.22 -5.32 16.40
C ASP A 7 -21.87 -5.86 15.93
N SER A 8 -21.84 -7.10 15.43
CA SER A 8 -20.63 -7.71 14.88
C SER A 8 -20.16 -7.05 13.57
N LYS A 9 -21.10 -6.57 12.74
CA LYS A 9 -20.80 -5.86 11.48
C LYS A 9 -20.40 -4.41 11.75
N GLU A 10 -21.06 -3.74 12.68
CA GLU A 10 -20.70 -2.39 13.16
C GLU A 10 -19.29 -2.40 13.78
N ALA A 11 -18.99 -3.40 14.62
CA ALA A 11 -17.66 -3.57 15.22
C ALA A 11 -16.59 -3.89 14.18
N SER A 12 -16.89 -4.74 13.18
CA SER A 12 -16.00 -4.99 12.04
C SER A 12 -15.76 -3.71 11.24
N LYS A 13 -16.79 -2.87 11.05
CA LYS A 13 -16.71 -1.60 10.32
C LYS A 13 -15.91 -0.54 11.07
N ALA A 14 -16.05 -0.48 12.39
CA ALA A 14 -15.28 0.38 13.27
C ALA A 14 -13.80 -0.04 13.32
N PHE A 15 -13.52 -1.35 13.35
CA PHE A 15 -12.15 -1.88 13.29
C PHE A 15 -11.48 -1.58 11.95
N THR A 16 -12.22 -1.65 10.83
CA THR A 16 -11.72 -1.26 9.50
C THR A 16 -11.49 0.25 9.33
N MET A 17 -11.99 1.11 10.24
CA MET A 17 -11.80 2.56 10.17
C MET A 17 -10.45 3.03 10.76
N ILE A 18 -9.81 2.20 11.60
CA ILE A 18 -8.54 2.54 12.27
C ILE A 18 -7.32 2.07 11.45
N MET A 19 -7.48 1.05 10.61
CA MET A 19 -6.42 0.56 9.73
C MET A 19 -6.53 1.20 8.34
N PRO A 20 -5.43 1.64 7.70
CA PRO A 20 -5.46 2.07 6.31
C PRO A 20 -6.03 0.93 5.47
N SER A 21 -7.25 1.12 4.97
CA SER A 21 -7.98 0.11 4.22
C SER A 21 -7.35 -0.08 2.86
N ILE A 22 -6.36 -0.97 2.80
CA ILE A 22 -5.96 -1.61 1.55
C ILE A 22 -7.06 -2.62 1.27
N GLY A 23 -8.06 -2.11 0.56
CA GLY A 23 -9.26 -2.85 0.23
C GLY A 23 -8.97 -3.87 -0.86
N THR A 24 -9.51 -5.06 -0.71
CA THR A 24 -9.71 -5.98 -1.83
C THR A 24 -10.63 -5.30 -2.86
N LYS A 25 -10.64 -5.80 -4.10
CA LYS A 25 -11.57 -5.33 -5.15
C LYS A 25 -13.06 -5.40 -4.77
N LYS A 26 -13.41 -6.06 -3.65
CA LYS A 26 -14.78 -6.15 -3.12
C LYS A 26 -15.10 -5.11 -2.04
N GLY A 27 -14.17 -4.24 -1.67
CA GLY A 27 -14.35 -3.24 -0.62
C GLY A 27 -14.13 -3.77 0.81
N ASP A 28 -13.81 -5.06 0.95
CA ASP A 28 -13.40 -5.66 2.23
C ASP A 28 -11.91 -5.43 2.48
N TYR A 29 -11.50 -5.42 3.76
CA TYR A 29 -10.09 -5.32 4.13
C TYR A 29 -9.30 -6.57 3.72
N ASP A 30 -8.14 -6.36 3.07
CA ASP A 30 -7.26 -7.47 2.72
C ASP A 30 -6.43 -7.91 3.92
N LYS A 31 -6.86 -8.99 4.58
CA LYS A 31 -6.13 -9.63 5.69
C LYS A 31 -4.74 -10.10 5.29
N SER A 32 -4.52 -10.48 4.03
CA SER A 32 -3.24 -11.00 3.58
C SER A 32 -2.15 -9.91 3.57
N PHE A 33 -2.54 -8.65 3.58
CA PHE A 33 -1.64 -7.50 3.60
C PHE A 33 -0.94 -7.34 4.96
N TYR A 34 -1.56 -7.82 6.04
CA TYR A 34 -1.07 -7.67 7.40
C TYR A 34 -0.59 -9.01 7.99
N ALA A 35 0.28 -8.95 9.00
CA ALA A 35 0.68 -10.07 9.81
C ALA A 35 -0.48 -10.54 10.71
N ALA A 36 -0.27 -11.63 11.45
CA ALA A 36 -1.31 -12.23 12.29
C ALA A 36 -1.84 -11.27 13.39
N ASP A 37 -1.04 -10.29 13.81
CA ASP A 37 -1.42 -9.28 14.79
C ASP A 37 -2.24 -8.12 14.22
N MET A 38 -2.40 -8.04 12.89
CA MET A 38 -3.08 -6.96 12.17
C MET A 38 -2.46 -5.57 12.30
N PHE A 39 -1.24 -5.45 12.87
CA PHE A 39 -0.51 -4.19 13.02
C PHE A 39 0.71 -4.14 12.10
N HIS A 40 1.48 -5.24 12.05
CA HIS A 40 2.64 -5.32 11.18
C HIS A 40 2.21 -5.71 9.77
N LEU A 41 2.99 -5.26 8.78
CA LEU A 41 2.82 -5.72 7.41
C LEU A 41 3.25 -7.18 7.28
N SER A 42 2.52 -7.95 6.47
CA SER A 42 2.95 -9.29 6.09
C SER A 42 4.15 -9.21 5.13
N LYS A 43 4.72 -10.37 4.75
CA LYS A 43 5.69 -10.43 3.64
C LYS A 43 5.13 -9.83 2.35
N TYR A 44 3.85 -10.09 2.07
CA TYR A 44 3.16 -9.53 0.91
C TYR A 44 2.97 -8.02 1.03
N GLY A 45 2.48 -7.52 2.16
CA GLY A 45 2.30 -6.08 2.38
C GLY A 45 3.61 -5.28 2.27
N ASN A 46 4.70 -5.79 2.83
CA ASN A 46 6.04 -5.20 2.68
C ASN A 46 6.50 -5.19 1.21
N ALA A 47 6.23 -6.26 0.45
CA ALA A 47 6.60 -6.33 -0.97
C ALA A 47 5.84 -5.30 -1.82
N VAL A 48 4.53 -5.13 -1.60
CA VAL A 48 3.71 -4.14 -2.31
C VAL A 48 4.18 -2.72 -1.97
N LEU A 49 4.38 -2.41 -0.69
CA LEU A 49 4.89 -1.10 -0.27
C LEU A 49 6.28 -0.81 -0.82
N GLY A 50 7.17 -1.80 -0.80
CA GLY A 50 8.52 -1.70 -1.36
C GLY A 50 8.49 -1.45 -2.88
N LYS A 51 7.59 -2.12 -3.60
CA LYS A 51 7.38 -1.93 -5.04
C LYS A 51 6.89 -0.52 -5.36
N PHE A 52 5.91 -0.02 -4.60
CA PHE A 52 5.42 1.35 -4.72
C PHE A 52 6.56 2.36 -4.49
N LEU A 53 7.30 2.21 -3.38
CA LEU A 53 8.41 3.11 -3.04
C LEU A 53 9.49 3.11 -4.13
N TRP A 54 9.90 1.93 -4.62
CA TRP A 54 10.87 1.80 -5.70
C TRP A 54 10.43 2.58 -6.94
N ASN A 55 9.18 2.40 -7.37
CA ASN A 55 8.63 3.06 -8.54
C ASN A 55 8.55 4.59 -8.38
N THR A 56 8.27 5.07 -7.17
CA THR A 56 8.26 6.50 -6.84
C THR A 56 9.68 7.08 -6.75
N MET A 57 10.66 6.32 -6.26
CA MET A 57 12.07 6.76 -6.23
C MET A 57 12.65 7.04 -7.63
N LEU A 58 12.13 6.40 -8.67
CA LEU A 58 12.50 6.63 -10.06
C LEU A 58 11.72 7.77 -10.75
N GLU A 59 10.71 8.35 -10.11
CA GLU A 59 9.97 9.50 -10.66
C GLU A 59 10.74 10.80 -10.50
N PRO A 60 10.59 11.80 -11.40
CA PRO A 60 11.30 13.07 -11.30
C PRO A 60 11.06 13.78 -9.97
N VAL A 61 12.07 14.52 -9.51
CA VAL A 61 11.95 15.37 -8.32
C VAL A 61 10.83 16.39 -8.52
N GLY A 62 9.97 16.57 -7.50
CA GLY A 62 8.80 17.44 -7.56
C GLY A 62 7.59 16.84 -8.28
N LYS A 63 7.72 15.64 -8.87
CA LYS A 63 6.63 14.89 -9.52
C LYS A 63 6.50 13.46 -8.97
N LYS A 64 6.90 13.27 -7.71
CA LYS A 64 6.71 12.01 -6.98
C LYS A 64 5.22 11.78 -6.74
N THR A 65 4.76 10.56 -6.93
CA THR A 65 3.41 10.14 -6.53
C THR A 65 3.26 10.29 -5.02
N THR A 66 2.26 11.05 -4.58
CA THR A 66 2.01 11.33 -3.15
C THR A 66 0.83 10.54 -2.57
N LYS A 67 -0.02 9.98 -3.43
CA LYS A 67 -1.12 9.11 -3.04
C LYS A 67 -0.76 7.66 -3.38
N ALA A 68 -0.53 6.86 -2.35
CA ALA A 68 -0.27 5.44 -2.53
C ALA A 68 -1.58 4.68 -2.77
N ASP A 69 -1.66 4.00 -3.90
CA ASP A 69 -2.66 2.95 -4.13
C ASP A 69 -1.98 1.60 -3.94
N LEU A 70 -2.15 1.03 -2.76
CA LEU A 70 -1.53 -0.25 -2.38
C LEU A 70 -2.49 -1.43 -2.54
N GLY A 71 -3.73 -1.18 -3.00
CA GLY A 71 -4.72 -2.21 -3.30
C GLY A 71 -4.56 -2.83 -4.68
N ASP A 72 -3.80 -2.17 -5.56
CA ASP A 72 -3.42 -2.66 -6.89
C ASP A 72 -1.92 -2.89 -6.99
N ASP A 73 -1.50 -4.15 -6.88
CA ASP A 73 -0.09 -4.56 -6.97
C ASP A 73 0.33 -4.97 -8.41
N SER A 74 -0.55 -4.77 -9.40
CA SER A 74 -0.31 -5.19 -10.78
C SER A 74 0.78 -4.37 -11.49
N ALA A 75 1.01 -3.13 -11.07
CA ALA A 75 2.00 -2.24 -11.66
C ALA A 75 3.41 -2.86 -11.59
N PRO A 76 4.16 -3.02 -12.69
CA PRO A 76 5.47 -3.66 -12.67
C PRO A 76 6.53 -2.80 -11.94
N LEU A 77 7.65 -3.43 -11.55
CA LEU A 77 8.82 -2.68 -11.09
C LEU A 77 9.41 -1.89 -12.27
N LYS A 78 9.56 -0.57 -12.10
CA LYS A 78 10.22 0.30 -13.07
C LYS A 78 11.72 0.02 -13.06
N CYS A 79 12.32 -0.03 -14.25
CA CYS A 79 13.76 -0.10 -14.42
C CYS A 79 14.32 1.30 -14.72
N PRO A 80 15.50 1.67 -14.20
CA PRO A 80 16.19 2.88 -14.62
C PRO A 80 16.51 2.86 -16.12
N SER A 81 16.41 4.02 -16.77
CA SER A 81 16.79 4.17 -18.19
C SER A 81 18.23 4.66 -18.32
N LYS A 82 18.76 4.73 -19.55
CA LYS A 82 20.11 5.28 -19.77
C LYS A 82 20.15 6.79 -19.53
N GLU A 83 19.04 7.47 -19.78
CA GLU A 83 18.87 8.91 -19.58
C GLU A 83 18.70 9.28 -18.09
N SER A 84 18.17 8.34 -17.29
CA SER A 84 17.97 8.51 -15.86
C SER A 84 18.35 7.22 -15.09
N PRO A 85 19.66 6.95 -14.94
CA PRO A 85 20.14 5.67 -14.39
C PRO A 85 20.12 5.61 -12.85
N PHE A 86 19.85 6.73 -12.18
CA PHE A 86 19.91 6.85 -10.72
C PHE A 86 18.56 7.19 -10.10
N ILE A 87 18.42 6.89 -8.81
CA ILE A 87 17.30 7.36 -7.99
C ILE A 87 17.23 8.88 -8.03
N GLN A 88 16.03 9.39 -8.33
CA GLN A 88 15.75 10.81 -8.50
C GLN A 88 15.65 11.50 -7.13
N THR A 89 16.80 12.00 -6.67
CA THR A 89 16.95 12.81 -5.46
C THR A 89 17.32 14.25 -5.82
N LEU A 90 17.37 15.15 -4.84
CA LEU A 90 17.81 16.53 -5.08
C LEU A 90 19.23 16.63 -5.68
N GLY A 91 20.12 15.69 -5.34
CA GLY A 91 21.49 15.61 -5.86
C GLY A 91 21.61 14.88 -7.20
N ASN A 92 20.64 14.02 -7.53
CA ASN A 92 20.61 13.22 -8.76
C ASN A 92 19.36 13.54 -9.59
N LYS A 93 19.06 14.83 -9.76
CA LYS A 93 17.96 15.29 -10.61
C LYS A 93 18.45 15.37 -12.07
N SER A 94 17.85 14.56 -12.94
CA SER A 94 18.08 14.58 -14.39
C SER A 94 17.09 15.54 -15.06
#